data_AF-A0A935S3A1-F1
#
_entry.id   AF-A0A935S3A1-F1
#
_cell.length_a   1.000
_cell.length_b   1.000
_cell.length_c   1.000
_cell.angle_alpha   90.00
_cell.angle_beta   90.00
_cell.angle_gamma   90.00
#
_symmetry.space_group_name_H-M   'P 1'
#
loop_
_entity.id
_entity.type
_entity.pdbx_description
1 polymer ?
#
loop_
_entity_poly.entity_id
_entity_poly.type
_entity_poly.pdbx_seq_one_letter_code
_entity_poly.pdbx_strand_id
1 'polypeptide(L)'
;MKKIVYCFVLVALLINVSCKKKFDLPPVKDPPAMSGYIKIDSIRKCYEDYYLSGGPQQTKWYKFSGDVNLECTVTADEESGNIYKTVYVEDATGALQVKLLNAGGLAVGDKIRINLNGVILNDYGSMVQLDSVDIEKRVVKLSTGNPVVPTKVTMNQLLNFDVNGHTPFQSRLVIIDSVEFTPGNKNKPFADAIGKNSIDRYISGTSCGSPLVSVRSSGYSNFASNLTPCGKGTMTLIVSQYNSDLQFTIRDFNEVKLTSGGCPIIMADFDEDILREVG
;
A
#
# COMPACT_ATOMS: atom_id res chain seq x y z
N MET A 1 81.29 48.43 -6.89
CA MET A 1 82.15 47.23 -6.74
C MET A 1 81.42 46.20 -5.90
N LYS A 2 81.32 44.95 -6.39
CA LYS A 2 80.91 43.67 -5.72
C LYS A 2 79.42 43.59 -5.28
N LYS A 3 78.53 42.93 -6.05
CA LYS A 3 78.25 41.48 -6.26
C LYS A 3 77.38 40.80 -5.18
N ILE A 4 76.16 40.39 -5.59
CA ILE A 4 75.49 39.08 -5.37
C ILE A 4 75.06 38.80 -3.89
N VAL A 5 73.83 38.39 -3.55
CA VAL A 5 73.22 37.04 -3.72
C VAL A 5 71.69 37.15 -3.60
N TYR A 6 70.95 36.65 -4.60
CA TYR A 6 69.53 36.30 -4.47
C TYR A 6 69.44 34.91 -3.84
N CYS A 7 68.79 34.81 -2.68
CA CYS A 7 68.50 33.52 -2.03
C CYS A 7 67.05 33.14 -2.35
N PHE A 8 66.87 32.24 -3.33
CA PHE A 8 65.60 31.62 -3.64
C PHE A 8 65.23 30.63 -2.52
N VAL A 9 64.29 31.01 -1.66
CA VAL A 9 63.64 30.09 -0.72
C VAL A 9 62.54 29.36 -1.47
N LEU A 10 62.80 28.09 -1.78
CA LEU A 10 61.89 27.19 -2.47
C LEU A 10 60.87 26.65 -1.44
N VAL A 11 59.65 27.18 -1.47
CA VAL A 11 58.53 26.69 -0.65
C VAL A 11 58.07 25.35 -1.21
N ALA A 12 58.38 24.26 -0.51
CA ALA A 12 57.89 22.93 -0.84
C ALA A 12 56.40 22.82 -0.46
N LEU A 13 55.52 22.79 -1.46
CA LEU A 13 54.09 22.53 -1.31
C LEU A 13 53.88 21.02 -1.04
N LEU A 14 53.51 20.66 0.19
CA LEU A 14 53.10 19.30 0.55
C LEU A 14 51.71 19.00 -0.03
N ILE A 15 51.69 18.35 -1.19
CA ILE A 15 50.46 17.83 -1.80
C ILE A 15 50.05 16.57 -1.04
N ASN A 16 49.07 16.69 -0.14
CA ASN A 16 48.39 15.53 0.45
C ASN A 16 47.55 14.85 -0.64
N VAL A 17 48.16 13.93 -1.39
CA VAL A 17 47.44 13.00 -2.26
C VAL A 17 46.71 12.01 -1.35
N SER A 18 45.51 12.41 -0.91
CA SER A 18 44.56 11.47 -0.34
C SER A 18 44.14 10.50 -1.43
N CYS A 19 44.74 9.31 -1.41
CA CYS A 19 44.28 8.15 -2.16
C CYS A 19 42.83 7.85 -1.76
N LYS A 20 41.85 8.39 -2.49
CA LYS A 20 40.50 7.85 -2.47
C LYS A 20 40.58 6.45 -3.08
N LYS A 21 40.72 5.42 -2.22
CA LYS A 21 40.42 4.04 -2.62
C LYS A 21 39.02 4.07 -3.21
N LYS A 22 38.92 3.90 -4.53
CA LYS A 22 37.63 3.62 -5.17
C LYS A 22 37.22 2.27 -4.62
N PHE A 23 36.21 2.29 -3.75
CA PHE A 23 35.56 1.08 -3.30
C PHE A 23 34.82 0.55 -4.52
N ASP A 24 35.40 -0.41 -5.23
CA ASP A 24 34.69 -1.12 -6.29
C ASP A 24 33.58 -1.91 -5.61
N LEU A 25 32.38 -1.35 -5.67
CA LEU A 25 31.17 -2.06 -5.28
C LEU A 25 31.08 -3.33 -6.13
N PRO A 26 30.69 -4.47 -5.54
CA PRO A 26 30.48 -5.68 -6.31
C PRO A 26 29.54 -5.39 -7.49
N PRO A 27 29.73 -6.03 -8.66
CA PRO A 27 28.92 -5.77 -9.84
C PRO A 27 27.44 -5.87 -9.50
N VAL A 28 26.73 -4.75 -9.63
CA VAL A 28 25.29 -4.71 -9.46
C VAL A 28 24.69 -5.47 -10.63
N LYS A 29 23.99 -6.58 -10.36
CA LYS A 29 23.29 -7.31 -11.41
C LYS A 29 22.07 -6.49 -11.82
N ASP A 30 22.15 -5.85 -12.98
CA ASP A 30 20.97 -5.27 -13.61
C ASP A 30 19.93 -6.38 -13.86
N PRO A 31 18.63 -6.12 -13.61
CA PRO A 31 17.60 -7.06 -13.98
C PRO A 31 17.61 -7.25 -15.51
N PRO A 32 17.40 -8.49 -16.00
CA PRO A 32 17.37 -8.77 -17.43
C PRO A 32 16.26 -7.99 -18.12
N ALA A 33 16.51 -7.56 -19.36
CA ALA A 33 15.48 -6.93 -20.19
C ALA A 33 14.38 -7.95 -20.53
N MET A 34 13.12 -7.53 -20.43
CA MET A 34 11.94 -8.33 -20.77
C MET A 34 11.17 -7.70 -21.93
N SER A 35 10.48 -8.53 -22.73
CA SER A 35 9.65 -8.08 -23.84
C SER A 35 8.36 -8.88 -23.95
N GLY A 36 7.28 -8.25 -24.42
CA GLY A 36 5.98 -8.90 -24.60
C GLY A 36 5.04 -8.67 -23.43
N TYR A 37 4.33 -9.72 -23.02
CA TYR A 37 3.33 -9.66 -21.95
C TYR A 37 3.80 -10.37 -20.69
N ILE A 38 3.54 -9.76 -19.53
CA ILE A 38 3.80 -10.34 -18.21
C ILE A 38 2.51 -10.45 -17.40
N LYS A 39 2.46 -11.44 -16.51
CA LYS A 39 1.37 -11.68 -15.56
C LYS A 39 1.76 -11.22 -14.16
N ILE A 40 0.77 -10.95 -13.32
CA ILE A 40 1.01 -10.43 -11.96
C ILE A 40 1.79 -11.43 -11.09
N ASP A 41 1.54 -12.73 -11.22
CA ASP A 41 2.33 -13.76 -10.52
C ASP A 41 3.83 -13.68 -10.85
N SER A 42 4.15 -13.41 -12.11
CA SER A 42 5.51 -13.33 -12.63
C SER A 42 6.17 -12.05 -12.16
N ILE A 43 5.42 -10.93 -12.05
CA ILE A 43 5.88 -9.70 -11.41
C ILE A 43 6.21 -9.96 -9.93
N ARG A 44 5.34 -10.66 -9.18
CA ARG A 44 5.60 -11.03 -7.79
C ARG A 44 6.83 -11.92 -7.66
N LYS A 45 6.98 -12.91 -8.55
CA LYS A 45 8.17 -13.73 -8.59
C LYS A 45 9.43 -12.93 -8.90
N CYS A 46 9.37 -11.95 -9.82
CA CYS A 46 10.49 -11.03 -10.04
C CYS A 46 10.85 -10.25 -8.78
N TYR A 47 9.87 -9.81 -7.99
CA TYR A 47 10.11 -9.17 -6.70
C TYR A 47 10.83 -10.12 -5.74
N GLU A 48 10.31 -11.34 -5.55
CA GLU A 48 10.90 -12.35 -4.65
C GLU A 48 12.34 -12.71 -5.05
N ASP A 49 12.56 -13.00 -6.34
CA ASP A 49 13.87 -13.37 -6.87
C ASP A 49 14.86 -12.20 -6.73
N TYR A 50 14.43 -10.94 -6.86
CA TYR A 50 15.34 -9.80 -6.74
C TYR A 50 15.61 -9.38 -5.28
N TYR A 51 14.56 -9.30 -4.46
CA TYR A 51 14.64 -8.71 -3.12
C TYR A 51 14.85 -9.73 -2.00
N LEU A 52 14.37 -10.97 -2.17
CA LEU A 52 14.36 -11.97 -1.10
C LEU A 52 15.41 -13.07 -1.30
N SER A 53 15.86 -13.30 -2.54
CA SER A 53 16.83 -14.37 -2.85
C SER A 53 18.31 -13.94 -2.80
N GLY A 54 18.60 -12.66 -2.59
CA GLY A 54 19.96 -12.10 -2.55
C GLY A 54 20.46 -11.76 -1.14
N GLY A 55 21.72 -12.07 -0.83
CA GLY A 55 22.42 -11.59 0.38
C GLY A 55 22.50 -10.05 0.50
N PRO A 56 23.25 -9.49 1.47
CA PRO A 56 23.07 -8.12 1.98
C PRO A 56 22.84 -7.04 0.90
N GLN A 57 21.76 -6.31 1.13
CA GLN A 57 21.03 -5.38 0.25
C GLN A 57 21.84 -4.70 -0.85
N GLN A 58 21.43 -4.94 -2.10
CA GLN A 58 21.77 -4.06 -3.20
C GLN A 58 21.03 -2.73 -3.01
N THR A 59 21.77 -1.64 -3.01
CA THR A 59 21.30 -0.25 -2.91
C THR A 59 20.52 0.22 -4.15
N LYS A 60 19.81 -0.68 -4.84
CA LYS A 60 19.19 -0.44 -6.14
C LYS A 60 17.75 -0.93 -6.18
N TRP A 61 16.90 -0.14 -6.82
CA TRP A 61 15.52 -0.49 -7.11
C TRP A 61 15.44 -1.43 -8.31
N TYR A 62 14.56 -2.44 -8.27
CA TYR A 62 14.21 -3.18 -9.47
C TYR A 62 13.47 -2.23 -10.40
N LYS A 63 14.08 -1.95 -11.55
CA LYS A 63 13.48 -1.15 -12.61
C LYS A 63 13.31 -2.04 -13.82
N PHE A 64 12.07 -2.21 -14.26
CA PHE A 64 11.78 -2.91 -15.51
C PHE A 64 12.52 -2.26 -16.67
N SER A 65 13.06 -3.07 -17.57
CA SER A 65 13.70 -2.62 -18.81
C SER A 65 13.20 -3.45 -19.99
N GLY A 66 13.17 -2.83 -21.17
CA GLY A 66 12.57 -3.43 -22.37
C GLY A 66 11.07 -3.18 -22.49
N ASP A 67 10.47 -3.63 -23.59
CA ASP A 67 9.05 -3.43 -23.91
C ASP A 67 8.18 -4.54 -23.31
N VAL A 68 8.08 -4.56 -21.98
CA VAL A 68 7.22 -5.48 -21.22
C VAL A 68 5.92 -4.80 -20.81
N ASN A 69 4.80 -5.47 -21.04
CA ASN A 69 3.46 -4.93 -20.87
C ASN A 69 2.62 -5.83 -19.94
N LEU A 70 1.93 -5.23 -18.98
CA LEU A 70 0.96 -5.91 -18.11
C LEU A 70 -0.46 -5.58 -18.58
N GLU A 71 -1.29 -6.60 -18.81
CA GLU A 71 -2.73 -6.42 -18.99
C GLU A 71 -3.49 -6.87 -17.76
N CYS A 72 -4.33 -5.98 -17.23
CA CYS A 72 -5.07 -6.19 -16.00
C CYS A 72 -6.37 -5.36 -15.98
N THR A 73 -7.23 -5.65 -15.01
CA THR A 73 -8.48 -4.91 -14.77
C THR A 73 -8.36 -4.14 -13.46
N VAL A 74 -8.79 -2.87 -13.45
CA VAL A 74 -8.82 -2.05 -12.23
C VAL A 74 -9.91 -2.55 -11.30
N THR A 75 -9.53 -2.92 -10.07
CA THR A 75 -10.43 -3.43 -9.02
C THR A 75 -10.62 -2.46 -7.87
N ALA A 76 -9.84 -1.39 -7.76
CA ALA A 76 -10.18 -0.24 -6.92
C ALA A 76 -9.45 1.01 -7.44
N ASP A 77 -10.12 2.15 -7.31
CA ASP A 77 -9.66 3.45 -7.80
C ASP A 77 -9.75 4.52 -6.69
N GLU A 78 -9.56 5.78 -7.08
CA GLU A 78 -9.53 6.93 -6.18
C GLU A 78 -10.91 7.59 -5.97
N GLU A 79 -12.00 7.05 -6.52
CA GLU A 79 -13.30 7.73 -6.61
C GLU A 79 -13.88 8.11 -5.24
N SER A 80 -13.77 7.23 -4.24
CA SER A 80 -14.25 7.51 -2.89
C SER A 80 -13.36 8.48 -2.10
N GLY A 81 -12.17 8.81 -2.60
CA GLY A 81 -11.15 9.57 -1.87
C GLY A 81 -10.48 8.80 -0.71
N ASN A 82 -10.85 7.54 -0.48
CA ASN A 82 -10.19 6.70 0.51
C ASN A 82 -8.82 6.21 0.05
N ILE A 83 -8.66 6.10 -1.27
CA ILE A 83 -7.45 5.70 -1.97
C ILE A 83 -6.95 6.94 -2.74
N TYR A 84 -5.64 7.19 -2.70
CA TYR A 84 -5.04 8.37 -3.35
C TYR A 84 -3.74 7.99 -4.06
N LYS A 85 -3.57 8.50 -5.27
CA LYS A 85 -2.51 8.18 -6.24
C LYS A 85 -2.21 6.69 -6.30
N THR A 86 -3.26 5.88 -6.24
CA THR A 86 -3.13 4.44 -6.15
C THR A 86 -4.34 3.82 -6.83
N VAL A 87 -4.12 2.78 -7.61
CA VAL A 87 -5.17 1.86 -8.06
C VAL A 87 -4.76 0.45 -7.70
N TYR A 88 -5.75 -0.43 -7.55
CA TYR A 88 -5.53 -1.86 -7.41
C TYR A 88 -5.98 -2.52 -8.70
N VAL A 89 -5.17 -3.46 -9.18
CA VAL A 89 -5.42 -4.15 -10.44
C VAL A 89 -5.31 -5.65 -10.29
N GLU A 90 -5.99 -6.37 -11.16
CA GLU A 90 -6.09 -7.82 -11.12
C GLU A 90 -6.00 -8.43 -12.51
N ASP A 91 -5.34 -9.57 -12.61
CA ASP A 91 -5.38 -10.48 -13.75
C ASP A 91 -5.73 -11.91 -13.29
N ALA A 92 -5.71 -12.88 -14.20
CA ALA A 92 -6.04 -14.27 -13.89
C ALA A 92 -5.09 -14.94 -12.87
N THR A 93 -3.93 -14.33 -12.59
CA THR A 93 -2.86 -14.92 -11.76
C THR A 93 -2.72 -14.23 -10.42
N GLY A 94 -3.10 -12.96 -10.29
CA GLY A 94 -2.69 -12.13 -9.17
C GLY A 94 -3.44 -10.81 -9.07
N ALA A 95 -3.24 -10.12 -7.95
CA ALA A 95 -3.57 -8.72 -7.79
C ALA A 95 -2.33 -7.92 -7.37
N LEU A 96 -2.29 -6.65 -7.73
CA LEU A 96 -1.14 -5.78 -7.54
C LEU A 96 -1.57 -4.34 -7.26
N GLN A 97 -0.86 -3.68 -6.35
CA GLN A 97 -1.00 -2.25 -6.11
C GLN A 97 -0.18 -1.48 -7.15
N VAL A 98 -0.76 -0.43 -7.72
CA VAL A 98 -0.09 0.46 -8.67
C VAL A 98 -0.18 1.88 -8.12
N LYS A 99 0.95 2.41 -7.66
CA LYS A 99 1.10 3.83 -7.33
C LYS A 99 1.19 4.64 -8.60
N LEU A 100 0.46 5.74 -8.62
CA LEU A 100 0.36 6.63 -9.76
C LEU A 100 1.22 7.87 -9.54
N LEU A 101 1.84 8.36 -10.61
CA LEU A 101 2.56 9.64 -10.57
C LEU A 101 1.61 10.80 -10.27
N ASN A 102 0.44 10.77 -10.93
CA ASN A 102 -0.64 11.76 -10.80
C ASN A 102 -1.96 11.03 -10.48
N ALA A 103 -2.85 11.71 -9.76
CA ALA A 103 -4.15 11.15 -9.39
C ALA A 103 -5.13 11.18 -10.57
N GLY A 104 -6.10 10.27 -10.57
CA GLY A 104 -7.19 10.18 -11.52
C GLY A 104 -6.84 9.47 -12.82
N GLY A 105 -7.82 9.39 -13.73
CA GLY A 105 -7.63 8.84 -15.08
C GLY A 105 -7.98 7.36 -15.23
N LEU A 106 -8.22 6.63 -14.14
CA LEU A 106 -8.64 5.22 -14.14
C LEU A 106 -9.87 5.02 -13.27
N ALA A 107 -10.75 4.09 -13.65
CA ALA A 107 -11.94 3.72 -12.90
C ALA A 107 -12.05 2.19 -12.74
N VAL A 108 -12.74 1.73 -11.69
CA VAL A 108 -13.08 0.32 -11.50
C VAL A 108 -13.74 -0.25 -12.76
N GLY A 109 -13.27 -1.43 -13.19
CA GLY A 109 -13.74 -2.08 -14.41
C GLY A 109 -13.04 -1.61 -15.69
N ASP A 110 -12.10 -0.66 -15.62
CA ASP A 110 -11.21 -0.37 -16.74
C ASP A 110 -10.25 -1.56 -16.95
N LYS A 111 -10.30 -2.17 -18.13
CA LYS A 111 -9.26 -3.10 -18.58
C LYS A 111 -8.16 -2.29 -19.23
N ILE A 112 -6.95 -2.39 -18.71
CA ILE A 112 -5.83 -1.55 -19.10
C ILE A 112 -4.62 -2.39 -19.51
N ARG A 113 -3.75 -1.77 -20.31
CA ARG A 113 -2.41 -2.24 -20.58
C ARG A 113 -1.41 -1.22 -20.03
N ILE A 114 -0.51 -1.67 -19.16
CA ILE A 114 0.57 -0.86 -18.57
C ILE A 114 1.89 -1.26 -19.22
N ASN A 115 2.54 -0.33 -19.91
CA ASN A 115 3.93 -0.48 -20.33
C ASN A 115 4.83 -0.32 -19.11
N LEU A 116 5.57 -1.37 -18.74
CA LEU A 116 6.38 -1.38 -17.53
C LEU A 116 7.77 -0.80 -17.76
N ASN A 117 8.18 -0.43 -18.99
CA ASN A 117 9.53 0.06 -19.24
C ASN A 117 9.87 1.27 -18.35
N GLY A 118 10.90 1.14 -17.51
CA GLY A 118 11.31 2.18 -16.57
C GLY A 118 10.45 2.32 -15.32
N VAL A 119 9.38 1.52 -15.17
CA VAL A 119 8.58 1.44 -13.93
C VAL A 119 9.40 0.72 -12.87
N ILE A 120 9.28 1.18 -11.62
CA ILE A 120 9.94 0.59 -10.47
C ILE A 120 9.01 -0.45 -9.82
N LEU A 121 9.55 -1.62 -9.53
CA LEU A 121 8.94 -2.63 -8.66
C LEU A 121 9.62 -2.54 -7.31
N ASN A 122 8.86 -2.27 -6.27
CA ASN A 122 9.34 -2.21 -4.89
C ASN A 122 8.23 -2.66 -3.93
N ASP A 123 8.48 -2.49 -2.64
CA ASP A 123 7.45 -2.60 -1.61
C ASP A 123 7.48 -1.40 -0.66
N TYR A 124 6.37 -1.18 0.03
CA TYR A 124 6.31 -0.33 1.20
C TYR A 124 5.71 -1.10 2.36
N GLY A 125 6.54 -1.46 3.34
CA GLY A 125 6.12 -2.29 4.47
C GLY A 125 5.61 -3.66 3.98
N SER A 126 6.37 -4.35 3.14
CA SER A 126 6.00 -5.67 2.60
C SER A 126 4.77 -5.69 1.69
N MET A 127 4.24 -4.52 1.30
CA MET A 127 3.21 -4.38 0.27
C MET A 127 3.85 -4.19 -1.09
N VAL A 128 3.85 -5.24 -1.92
CA VAL A 128 4.45 -5.21 -3.26
C VAL A 128 3.66 -4.27 -4.18
N GLN A 129 4.34 -3.38 -4.88
CA GLN A 129 3.73 -2.35 -5.71
C GLN A 129 4.54 -2.03 -6.98
N LEU A 130 3.85 -1.54 -8.00
CA LEU A 130 4.46 -0.74 -9.06
C LEU A 130 4.46 0.72 -8.63
N ASP A 131 5.61 1.38 -8.71
CA ASP A 131 5.77 2.74 -8.20
C ASP A 131 5.72 3.80 -9.30
N SER A 132 5.05 4.91 -9.01
CA SER A 132 5.06 6.16 -9.78
C SER A 132 4.73 5.98 -11.27
N VAL A 133 3.73 5.15 -11.59
CA VAL A 133 3.27 4.92 -12.96
C VAL A 133 2.61 6.19 -13.50
N ASP A 134 3.17 6.71 -14.59
CA ASP A 134 2.61 7.83 -15.35
C ASP A 134 1.54 7.28 -16.32
N ILE A 135 0.26 7.52 -16.00
CA ILE A 135 -0.87 7.02 -16.79
C ILE A 135 -0.79 7.49 -18.24
N GLU A 136 -0.49 8.76 -18.48
CA GLU A 136 -0.48 9.36 -19.82
C GLU A 136 0.61 8.73 -20.71
N LYS A 137 1.74 8.33 -20.11
CA LYS A 137 2.87 7.76 -20.85
C LYS A 137 2.85 6.24 -20.95
N ARG A 138 2.29 5.56 -19.97
CA ARG A 138 2.44 4.10 -19.80
C ARG A 138 1.16 3.32 -19.95
N VAL A 139 0.00 3.96 -19.83
CA VAL A 139 -1.27 3.23 -19.72
C VAL A 139 -2.15 3.47 -20.95
N VAL A 140 -2.70 2.39 -21.48
CA VAL A 140 -3.74 2.42 -22.50
C VAL A 140 -4.98 1.73 -21.95
N LYS A 141 -6.14 2.40 -22.00
CA LYS A 141 -7.44 1.78 -21.73
C LYS A 141 -7.87 0.95 -22.93
N LEU A 142 -8.11 -0.34 -22.70
CA LEU A 142 -8.53 -1.29 -23.72
C LEU A 142 -10.07 -1.38 -23.77
N SER A 143 -10.73 -1.34 -22.61
CA SER A 143 -12.19 -1.28 -22.48
C SER A 143 -12.56 -0.78 -21.08
N THR A 144 -13.80 -0.37 -20.89
CA THR A 144 -14.33 0.17 -19.62
C THR A 144 -15.58 -0.61 -19.20
N GLY A 145 -15.96 -0.53 -17.92
CA GLY A 145 -17.17 -1.16 -17.40
C GLY A 145 -17.13 -2.70 -17.33
N ASN A 146 -15.94 -3.29 -17.29
CA ASN A 146 -15.79 -4.74 -17.12
C ASN A 146 -16.24 -5.16 -15.70
N PRO A 147 -16.88 -6.32 -15.55
CA PRO A 147 -17.32 -6.79 -14.25
C PRO A 147 -16.11 -7.11 -13.36
N VAL A 148 -16.17 -6.63 -12.12
CA VAL A 148 -15.19 -6.94 -11.07
C VAL A 148 -15.89 -7.76 -10.00
N VAL A 149 -15.43 -9.00 -9.79
CA VAL A 149 -16.01 -9.93 -8.84
C VAL A 149 -15.03 -10.12 -7.67
N PRO A 150 -15.41 -9.79 -6.42
CA PRO A 150 -14.53 -9.99 -5.28
C PRO A 150 -14.32 -11.47 -4.97
N THR A 151 -13.13 -11.81 -4.47
CA THR A 151 -12.82 -13.18 -4.04
C THR A 151 -13.40 -13.43 -2.65
N LYS A 152 -14.26 -14.43 -2.50
CA LYS A 152 -14.80 -14.82 -1.19
C LYS A 152 -13.74 -15.54 -0.36
N VAL A 153 -13.47 -15.03 0.84
CA VAL A 153 -12.44 -15.56 1.74
C VAL A 153 -12.92 -15.54 3.20
N THR A 154 -12.21 -16.29 4.04
CA THR A 154 -12.34 -16.25 5.49
C THR A 154 -11.18 -15.48 6.12
N MET A 155 -11.38 -14.96 7.33
CA MET A 155 -10.30 -14.29 8.09
C MET A 155 -9.07 -15.19 8.28
N ASN A 156 -9.27 -16.50 8.51
CA ASN A 156 -8.16 -17.44 8.69
C ASN A 156 -7.34 -17.63 7.42
N GLN A 157 -7.97 -17.62 6.24
CA GLN A 157 -7.24 -17.70 4.97
C GLN A 157 -6.37 -16.46 4.74
N LEU A 158 -6.89 -15.28 5.10
CA LEU A 158 -6.17 -14.01 4.94
C LEU A 158 -4.93 -13.91 5.83
N LEU A 159 -4.97 -14.54 7.00
CA LEU A 159 -3.89 -14.56 8.00
C LEU A 159 -2.92 -15.73 7.81
N ASN A 160 -3.07 -16.51 6.75
CA ASN A 160 -2.11 -17.56 6.40
C ASN A 160 -0.98 -16.97 5.54
N PHE A 161 -0.07 -16.26 6.20
CA PHE A 161 1.11 -15.68 5.56
C PHE A 161 2.09 -16.76 5.11
N ASP A 162 2.80 -16.52 4.01
CA ASP A 162 3.85 -17.38 3.50
C ASP A 162 5.14 -17.30 4.34
N VAL A 163 6.16 -18.07 3.92
CA VAL A 163 7.48 -18.11 4.59
C VAL A 163 8.23 -16.78 4.58
N ASN A 164 7.86 -15.86 3.68
CA ASN A 164 8.41 -14.53 3.56
C ASN A 164 7.55 -13.48 4.29
N GLY A 165 6.48 -13.92 4.96
CA GLY A 165 5.56 -13.05 5.66
C GLY A 165 4.61 -12.29 4.75
N HIS A 166 4.28 -12.79 3.55
CA HIS A 166 3.26 -12.19 2.67
C HIS A 166 1.94 -12.95 2.72
N THR A 167 0.82 -12.23 2.80
CA THR A 167 -0.49 -12.84 2.56
C THR A 167 -0.69 -13.13 1.06
N PRO A 168 -1.22 -14.30 0.67
CA PRO A 168 -1.46 -14.62 -0.74
C PRO A 168 -2.54 -13.73 -1.39
N PHE A 169 -3.26 -12.94 -0.58
CA PHE A 169 -4.33 -12.06 -1.03
C PHE A 169 -3.93 -10.59 -1.16
N GLN A 170 -2.64 -10.23 -1.01
CA GLN A 170 -2.23 -8.82 -1.13
C GLN A 170 -2.78 -8.16 -2.40
N SER A 171 -3.26 -6.92 -2.27
CA SER A 171 -3.91 -6.11 -3.31
C SER A 171 -5.23 -6.65 -3.84
N ARG A 172 -5.70 -7.82 -3.39
CA ARG A 172 -6.92 -8.45 -3.90
C ARG A 172 -8.15 -7.76 -3.33
N LEU A 173 -9.17 -7.62 -4.17
CA LEU A 173 -10.52 -7.33 -3.72
C LEU A 173 -11.16 -8.61 -3.19
N VAL A 174 -11.47 -8.63 -1.90
CA VAL A 174 -12.05 -9.77 -1.21
C VAL A 174 -13.41 -9.43 -0.62
N ILE A 175 -14.25 -10.45 -0.47
CA ILE A 175 -15.51 -10.36 0.28
C ILE A 175 -15.45 -11.32 1.46
N ILE A 176 -15.72 -10.80 2.65
CA ILE A 176 -15.66 -11.55 3.92
C ILE A 176 -17.04 -11.50 4.56
N ASP A 177 -17.60 -12.67 4.84
CA ASP A 177 -18.87 -12.81 5.54
C ASP A 177 -18.67 -12.83 7.05
N SER A 178 -19.74 -12.51 7.77
CA SER A 178 -19.80 -12.68 9.21
C SER A 178 -18.76 -11.87 9.98
N VAL A 179 -18.49 -10.65 9.55
CA VAL A 179 -17.62 -9.70 10.25
C VAL A 179 -18.45 -8.64 10.98
N GLU A 180 -17.89 -8.09 12.05
CA GLU A 180 -18.43 -6.93 12.77
C GLU A 180 -17.30 -6.04 13.29
N PHE A 181 -17.58 -4.76 13.53
CA PHE A 181 -16.65 -3.89 14.24
C PHE A 181 -16.57 -4.29 15.71
N THR A 182 -15.37 -4.22 16.28
CA THR A 182 -15.16 -4.41 17.73
C THR A 182 -15.95 -3.38 18.56
N PRO A 183 -16.34 -3.69 19.82
CA PRO A 183 -17.21 -2.81 20.61
C PRO A 183 -16.78 -1.34 20.68
N GLY A 184 -15.49 -1.06 20.87
CA GLY A 184 -14.96 0.32 20.90
C GLY A 184 -14.92 1.04 19.55
N ASN A 185 -15.07 0.29 18.46
CA ASN A 185 -15.09 0.81 17.09
C ASN A 185 -16.49 0.85 16.47
N LYS A 186 -17.54 0.46 17.21
CA LYS A 186 -18.94 0.60 16.78
C LYS A 186 -19.42 2.05 16.97
N ASN A 187 -20.26 2.54 16.05
CA ASN A 187 -20.83 3.88 16.10
C ASN A 187 -19.76 5.00 16.18
N LYS A 188 -18.62 4.79 15.51
CA LYS A 188 -17.54 5.77 15.42
C LYS A 188 -17.38 6.24 13.98
N PRO A 189 -16.98 7.49 13.72
CA PRO A 189 -16.63 7.92 12.36
C PRO A 189 -15.56 7.01 11.75
N PHE A 190 -15.65 6.72 10.45
CA PHE A 190 -14.63 5.95 9.74
C PHE A 190 -13.26 6.64 9.77
N ALA A 191 -13.24 7.97 9.69
CA ALA A 191 -12.04 8.78 9.76
C ALA A 191 -12.34 10.17 10.33
N ASP A 192 -11.32 11.01 10.48
CA ASP A 192 -11.50 12.41 10.87
C ASP A 192 -11.68 13.27 9.62
N ALA A 193 -12.94 13.55 9.27
CA ALA A 193 -13.29 14.35 8.10
C ALA A 193 -12.91 15.83 8.24
N ILE A 194 -12.75 16.35 9.46
CA ILE A 194 -12.46 17.76 9.72
C ILE A 194 -10.95 17.99 9.67
N GLY A 195 -10.20 17.26 10.50
CA GLY A 195 -8.73 17.34 10.55
C GLY A 195 -8.04 16.58 9.41
N LYS A 196 -8.80 15.85 8.58
CA LYS A 196 -8.31 15.05 7.44
C LYS A 196 -7.35 13.93 7.85
N ASN A 197 -7.48 13.43 9.08
CA ASN A 197 -6.64 12.35 9.60
C ASN A 197 -7.22 10.98 9.23
N SER A 198 -6.32 10.06 8.85
CA SER A 198 -6.68 8.65 8.65
C SER A 198 -6.84 7.94 9.99
N ILE A 199 -7.82 7.04 10.10
CA ILE A 199 -8.09 6.28 11.33
C ILE A 199 -8.21 4.79 11.00
N ASP A 200 -7.71 3.96 11.92
CA ASP A 200 -7.89 2.51 11.91
C ASP A 200 -9.10 2.12 12.77
N ARG A 201 -10.02 1.37 12.19
CA ARG A 201 -11.14 0.74 12.90
C ARG A 201 -10.98 -0.77 12.84
N TYR A 202 -11.21 -1.48 13.94
CA TYR A 202 -10.92 -2.92 13.99
C TYR A 202 -12.19 -3.76 13.85
N ILE A 203 -12.13 -4.76 12.96
CA ILE A 203 -13.17 -5.77 12.77
C ILE A 203 -12.70 -7.14 13.27
N SER A 204 -13.64 -8.01 13.65
CA SER A 204 -13.40 -9.41 13.98
C SER A 204 -14.30 -10.34 13.15
N GLY A 205 -13.79 -11.54 12.82
CA GLY A 205 -14.55 -12.61 12.16
C GLY A 205 -15.20 -13.60 13.14
N THR A 206 -14.96 -13.44 14.44
CA THR A 206 -15.54 -14.28 15.50
C THR A 206 -16.17 -13.42 16.57
N SER A 207 -17.16 -13.97 17.28
CA SER A 207 -17.78 -13.36 18.45
C SER A 207 -16.82 -13.26 19.64
N CYS A 208 -15.68 -13.97 19.59
CA CYS A 208 -14.67 -13.98 20.65
C CYS A 208 -13.59 -12.89 20.47
N GLY A 209 -13.76 -11.99 19.50
CA GLY A 209 -12.91 -10.81 19.34
C GLY A 209 -11.50 -11.09 18.79
N SER A 210 -11.26 -12.24 18.16
CA SER A 210 -10.00 -12.54 17.47
C SER A 210 -10.21 -13.50 16.29
N PRO A 211 -9.41 -13.39 15.22
CA PRO A 211 -8.38 -12.37 14.99
C PRO A 211 -8.98 -11.00 14.68
N LEU A 212 -8.26 -9.94 15.10
CA LEU A 212 -8.59 -8.54 14.80
C LEU A 212 -7.77 -8.06 13.61
N VAL A 213 -8.42 -7.35 12.70
CA VAL A 213 -7.75 -6.72 11.56
C VAL A 213 -8.24 -5.30 11.42
N SER A 214 -7.32 -4.37 11.13
CA SER A 214 -7.68 -2.97 10.92
C SER A 214 -8.36 -2.78 9.56
N VAL A 215 -9.32 -1.89 9.54
CA VAL A 215 -9.92 -1.27 8.36
C VAL A 215 -9.49 0.18 8.43
N ARG A 216 -8.52 0.55 7.60
CA ARG A 216 -7.95 1.89 7.55
C ARG A 216 -8.75 2.76 6.58
N SER A 217 -9.19 3.91 7.05
CA SER A 217 -9.90 4.90 6.23
C SER A 217 -9.27 6.29 6.34
N SER A 218 -9.24 7.01 5.23
CA SER A 218 -8.71 8.36 5.08
C SER A 218 -9.73 9.42 5.48
N GLY A 219 -9.28 10.49 6.12
CA GLY A 219 -10.11 11.67 6.40
C GLY A 219 -10.52 12.46 5.14
N TYR A 220 -9.93 12.13 3.98
CA TYR A 220 -10.35 12.64 2.67
C TYR A 220 -11.44 11.80 2.00
N SER A 221 -11.78 10.62 2.56
CA SER A 221 -12.84 9.80 2.00
C SER A 221 -14.21 10.49 2.10
N ASN A 222 -15.04 10.30 1.07
CA ASN A 222 -16.41 10.83 1.04
C ASN A 222 -17.33 10.23 2.11
N PHE A 223 -16.89 9.15 2.77
CA PHE A 223 -17.57 8.50 3.87
C PHE A 223 -16.87 8.68 5.23
N ALA A 224 -15.87 9.57 5.34
CA ALA A 224 -15.08 9.75 6.55
C ALA A 224 -15.94 10.00 7.81
N SER A 225 -16.99 10.82 7.69
CA SER A 225 -17.92 11.14 8.78
C SER A 225 -18.98 10.07 9.03
N ASN A 226 -19.13 9.08 8.16
CA ASN A 226 -20.12 8.02 8.35
C ASN A 226 -19.75 7.20 9.58
N LEU A 227 -20.78 6.78 10.32
CA LEU A 227 -20.59 5.96 11.51
C LEU A 227 -20.44 4.49 11.11
N THR A 228 -19.45 3.83 11.70
CA THR A 228 -19.26 2.38 11.59
C THR A 228 -20.52 1.64 12.08
N PRO A 229 -21.05 0.69 11.29
CA PRO A 229 -22.20 -0.10 11.70
C PRO A 229 -21.92 -0.95 12.93
N CYS A 230 -22.98 -1.29 13.66
CA CYS A 230 -22.88 -1.98 14.94
C CYS A 230 -23.20 -3.48 14.87
N GLY A 231 -23.86 -3.92 13.81
CA GLY A 231 -24.22 -5.31 13.61
C GLY A 231 -23.19 -6.08 12.78
N LYS A 232 -23.55 -7.32 12.50
CA LYS A 232 -22.76 -8.27 11.74
C LYS A 232 -23.25 -8.31 10.29
N GLY A 233 -22.36 -8.64 9.36
CA GLY A 233 -22.70 -8.80 7.96
C GLY A 233 -21.49 -9.09 7.09
N THR A 234 -21.53 -8.56 5.87
CA THR A 234 -20.52 -8.83 4.85
C THR A 234 -19.82 -7.52 4.47
N MET A 235 -18.50 -7.57 4.26
CA MET A 235 -17.72 -6.43 3.77
C MET A 235 -16.92 -6.83 2.54
N THR A 236 -16.89 -5.97 1.53
CA THR A 236 -15.91 -6.06 0.43
C THR A 236 -14.78 -5.10 0.71
N LEU A 237 -13.55 -5.60 0.64
CA LEU A 237 -12.35 -4.93 1.14
C LEU A 237 -11.17 -5.21 0.21
N ILE A 238 -10.28 -4.23 0.06
CA ILE A 238 -8.96 -4.44 -0.52
C ILE A 238 -8.02 -4.91 0.58
N VAL A 239 -7.31 -6.01 0.33
CA VAL A 239 -6.30 -6.54 1.25
C VAL A 239 -4.98 -5.79 1.07
N SER A 240 -4.53 -5.14 2.12
CA SER A 240 -3.23 -4.52 2.22
C SER A 240 -2.41 -5.18 3.33
N GLN A 241 -1.11 -4.92 3.32
CA GLN A 241 -0.20 -5.37 4.33
C GLN A 241 0.72 -4.21 4.73
N TYR A 242 1.09 -4.16 6.00
CA TYR A 242 2.15 -3.27 6.46
C TYR A 242 3.02 -4.02 7.46
N ASN A 243 4.25 -4.31 7.06
CA ASN A 243 5.15 -5.22 7.74
C ASN A 243 4.45 -6.58 7.95
N SER A 244 4.27 -7.01 9.20
CA SER A 244 3.58 -8.25 9.56
C SER A 244 2.06 -8.11 9.71
N ASP A 245 1.51 -6.90 9.61
CA ASP A 245 0.11 -6.65 9.92
C ASP A 245 -0.73 -6.63 8.65
N LEU A 246 -1.80 -7.42 8.66
CA LEU A 246 -2.86 -7.33 7.66
C LEU A 246 -3.66 -6.04 7.89
N GLN A 247 -3.99 -5.33 6.82
CA GLN A 247 -4.85 -4.16 6.87
C GLN A 247 -5.86 -4.19 5.73
N PHE A 248 -7.06 -3.68 5.96
CA PHE A 248 -8.08 -3.55 4.92
C PHE A 248 -8.30 -2.11 4.53
N THR A 249 -8.68 -1.91 3.27
CA THR A 249 -9.10 -0.62 2.74
C THR A 249 -10.46 -0.77 2.07
N ILE A 250 -11.38 0.15 2.36
CA ILE A 250 -12.68 0.22 1.69
C ILE A 250 -12.52 1.03 0.40
N ARG A 251 -12.96 0.49 -0.74
CA ARG A 251 -13.00 1.26 -2.00
C ARG A 251 -14.30 2.05 -2.16
N ASP A 252 -15.42 1.49 -1.70
CA ASP A 252 -16.75 2.10 -1.73
C ASP A 252 -17.52 1.78 -0.44
N PHE A 253 -18.12 2.80 0.17
CA PHE A 253 -18.93 2.66 1.38
C PHE A 253 -20.14 1.74 1.19
N ASN A 254 -20.72 1.66 -0.01
CA ASN A 254 -21.85 0.77 -0.29
C ASN A 254 -21.51 -0.72 -0.18
N GLU A 255 -20.22 -1.05 -0.12
CA GLU A 255 -19.72 -2.41 0.07
C GLU A 255 -19.58 -2.82 1.55
N VAL A 256 -19.88 -1.90 2.48
CA VAL A 256 -19.98 -2.17 3.92
C VAL A 256 -21.42 -2.61 4.26
N LYS A 257 -21.72 -3.88 4.04
CA LYS A 257 -23.07 -4.46 4.20
C LYS A 257 -23.24 -5.12 5.57
N LEU A 258 -23.18 -4.29 6.60
CA LEU A 258 -23.38 -4.71 8.00
C LEU A 258 -24.77 -4.28 8.49
N THR A 259 -25.39 -5.10 9.36
CA THR A 259 -26.67 -4.74 9.99
C THR A 259 -26.50 -3.58 10.98
N SER A 260 -27.53 -2.75 11.17
CA SER A 260 -27.48 -1.55 12.02
C SER A 260 -28.00 -1.77 13.46
N GLY A 261 -28.58 -2.93 13.77
CA GLY A 261 -29.18 -3.20 15.08
C GLY A 261 -28.14 -3.46 16.17
N GLY A 262 -28.22 -2.72 17.28
CA GLY A 262 -27.48 -3.04 18.51
C GLY A 262 -26.21 -2.23 18.77
N CYS A 263 -26.15 -0.95 18.36
CA CYS A 263 -25.10 -0.08 18.89
C CYS A 263 -25.20 -0.04 20.41
N PRO A 264 -24.10 -0.29 21.14
CA PRO A 264 -24.12 -0.17 22.60
C PRO A 264 -24.55 1.25 22.96
N ILE A 265 -25.60 1.37 23.78
CA ILE A 265 -25.96 2.66 24.38
C ILE A 265 -24.80 2.98 25.32
N ILE A 266 -24.01 3.99 24.97
CA ILE A 266 -23.04 4.56 25.91
C ILE A 266 -23.87 5.33 26.92
N MET A 267 -24.24 4.68 28.03
CA MET A 267 -24.65 5.38 29.23
C MET A 267 -23.41 6.10 29.73
N ALA A 268 -23.35 7.41 29.51
CA ALA A 268 -22.45 8.25 30.27
C ALA A 268 -23.00 8.23 31.71
N ASP A 269 -22.32 7.52 32.60
CA ASP A 269 -22.51 7.75 34.04
C ASP A 269 -22.01 9.16 34.31
N PHE A 270 -22.95 10.12 34.33
CA PHE A 270 -22.72 11.37 35.02
C PHE A 270 -22.97 11.06 36.49
N ASP A 271 -21.93 10.61 37.20
CA ASP A 271 -21.98 10.60 38.66
C ASP A 271 -22.26 12.03 39.14
N GLU A 272 -23.49 12.28 39.60
CA GLU A 272 -23.96 13.52 40.23
C GLU A 272 -23.35 13.71 41.64
N ASP A 273 -22.06 13.49 41.83
CA ASP A 273 -21.41 13.57 43.15
C ASP A 273 -20.46 14.77 43.31
N ILE A 274 -20.72 15.88 42.62
CA ILE A 274 -20.06 17.17 42.88
C ILE A 274 -21.09 18.29 42.99
N LEU A 275 -21.98 18.24 43.99
CA LEU A 275 -22.57 19.43 44.62
C LEU A 275 -22.94 19.12 46.08
N ARG A 276 -21.94 19.06 46.95
CA ARG A 276 -22.13 19.45 48.37
C ARG A 276 -21.17 20.59 48.68
N GLU A 277 -21.64 21.79 48.36
CA GLU A 277 -21.14 23.01 48.96
C GLU A 277 -22.02 23.33 50.19
N VAL A 278 -21.34 23.76 51.27
CA VAL A 278 -21.82 24.53 52.43
C VAL A 278 -22.95 24.00 53.32
N GLY A 279 -22.56 23.69 54.55
CA GLY A 279 -23.38 23.59 55.76
C GLY A 279 -22.47 23.48 56.98
#